data_AF-A0A246Q6Q8-F1
#
_entry.id   AF-A0A246Q6Q8-F1
#
_cell.length_a   1.000
_cell.length_b   1.000
_cell.length_c   1.000
_cell.angle_alpha   90.00
_cell.angle_beta   90.00
_cell.angle_gamma   90.00
#
_symmetry.space_group_name_H-M   'P 1'
#
loop_
_entity.id
_entity.type
_entity.pdbx_description
1 polymer ?
#
loop_
_entity_poly.entity_id
_entity_poly.type
_entity_poly.pdbx_seq_one_letter_code
_entity_poly.pdbx_strand_id
1 'polypeptide(L)' 'MTAAIWEISVSENGAKFWLEDGRRYVVCLCSADVLRRVEARTGLQGSAALRAVQGELIQEAHQRLVDQEPPPLRLLYHD' A
#
# COMPACT_ATOMS: atom_id res chain seq x y z
N MET A 1 -7.44 -8.57 -13.69
CA MET A 1 -6.26 -8.95 -12.88
C MET A 1 -6.61 -8.65 -11.43
N THR A 2 -6.56 -9.62 -10.53
CA THR A 2 -6.84 -9.43 -9.10
C THR A 2 -5.56 -9.00 -8.41
N ALA A 3 -5.36 -7.70 -8.24
CA ALA A 3 -4.28 -7.19 -7.41
C ALA A 3 -4.60 -7.45 -5.93
N ALA A 4 -3.59 -7.85 -5.15
CA ALA A 4 -3.76 -8.19 -3.75
C ALA A 4 -2.63 -7.63 -2.89
N ILE A 5 -2.97 -7.27 -1.65
CA ILE A 5 -1.97 -6.99 -0.61
C ILE A 5 -1.45 -8.33 -0.07
N TRP A 6 -0.14 -8.56 -0.13
CA TRP A 6 0.46 -9.80 0.34
C TRP A 6 0.98 -9.69 1.78
N GLU A 7 1.84 -8.72 2.04
CA GLU A 7 2.45 -8.51 3.35
C GLU A 7 2.19 -7.06 3.81
N ILE A 8 1.85 -6.89 5.08
CA ILE A 8 1.65 -5.58 5.73
C ILE A 8 2.53 -5.55 6.98
N SER A 9 3.50 -4.64 7.00
CA SER A 9 4.29 -4.31 8.18
C SER A 9 3.83 -2.94 8.70
N VAL A 10 3.35 -2.90 9.93
CA VAL A 10 2.93 -1.66 10.60
C VAL A 10 3.96 -1.32 11.68
N SER A 11 4.31 -0.05 11.77
CA SER A 11 5.26 0.50 12.74
C SER A 11 4.77 1.87 13.22
N GLU A 12 5.43 2.42 14.23
CA GLU A 12 5.14 3.78 14.72
C GLU A 12 5.31 4.86 13.64
N ASN A 13 6.11 4.59 12.61
CA ASN A 13 6.37 5.51 11.50
C ASN A 13 5.35 5.37 10.34
N GLY A 14 4.38 4.46 10.46
CA GLY A 14 3.37 4.17 9.43
C GLY A 14 3.37 2.71 9.00
N ALA A 15 3.11 2.43 7.72
CA ALA A 15 3.03 1.07 7.23
C ALA A 15 3.75 0.87 5.89
N LYS A 16 4.31 -0.32 5.71
CA LYS A 16 4.85 -0.81 4.45
C LYS A 16 4.04 -2.02 4.01
N PHE A 17 3.61 -2.05 2.76
CA PHE A 17 2.90 -3.21 2.22
C PHE A 17 3.27 -3.48 0.76
N TRP A 18 3.08 -4.73 0.34
CA TRP A 18 3.37 -5.16 -1.02
C TRP A 18 2.08 -5.40 -1.80
N LEU A 19 2.00 -4.78 -2.98
CA LEU A 19 0.93 -5.01 -3.94
C LEU A 19 1.46 -5.87 -5.09
N GLU A 20 0.73 -6.92 -5.43
CA GLU A 20 0.96 -7.69 -6.65
C GLU A 20 0.08 -7.13 -7.78
N ASP A 21 0.69 -6.74 -8.89
CA ASP A 21 -0.01 -6.38 -10.14
C ASP A 21 0.38 -7.35 -11.26
N GLY A 22 -0.09 -8.60 -11.15
CA GLY A 22 -0.01 -9.67 -12.15
C GLY A 22 1.37 -10.24 -12.50
N ARG A 23 2.41 -9.40 -12.59
CA ARG A 23 3.81 -9.76 -12.89
C ARG A 23 4.83 -8.96 -12.08
N ARG A 24 4.38 -8.01 -11.27
CA ARG A 24 5.24 -7.06 -10.55
C ARG A 24 4.77 -6.93 -9.11
N TYR A 25 5.72 -6.79 -8.21
CA TYR A 25 5.48 -6.41 -6.83
C TYR A 25 5.85 -4.96 -6.61
N VAL A 26 4.97 -4.21 -5.95
CA VAL A 26 5.11 -2.78 -5.71
C VAL A 26 5.15 -2.56 -4.20
N VAL A 27 6.26 -2.00 -3.72
CA VAL A 27 6.40 -1.62 -2.30
C VAL A 27 5.66 -0.31 -2.06
N CYS A 28 4.53 -0.35 -1.39
CA CYS A 28 3.84 0.86 -0.97
C CYS A 28 4.26 1.25 0.45
N LEU A 29 4.51 2.55 0.63
CA LEU A 29 4.82 3.16 1.92
C LEU A 29 3.71 4.14 2.30
N CYS A 30 3.16 3.96 3.49
CA CYS A 30 2.15 4.80 4.10
C CYS A 30 2.78 5.49 5.31
N SER A 31 2.73 6.82 5.36
CA SER A 31 3.22 7.55 6.53
C SER A 31 2.29 7.36 7.73
N ALA A 32 2.81 7.59 8.95
CA ALA A 32 2.01 7.54 10.18
C ALA A 32 0.76 8.44 10.14
N ASP A 33 0.83 9.59 9.48
CA ASP A 33 -0.31 10.50 9.33
C ASP A 33 -1.40 9.93 8.42
N VAL A 34 -1.01 9.28 7.33
CA VAL A 34 -1.95 8.64 6.42
C VAL A 34 -2.57 7.42 7.09
N LEU A 35 -1.77 6.60 7.78
CA LEU A 35 -2.26 5.45 8.53
C LEU A 35 -3.32 5.87 9.55
N ARG A 36 -3.04 6.90 10.37
CA ARG A 36 -4.00 7.40 11.37
C ARG A 36 -5.31 7.90 10.75
N ARG A 37 -5.26 8.52 9.57
CA ARG A 37 -6.48 8.93 8.85
C ARG A 37 -7.28 7.73 8.36
N VAL A 38 -6.60 6.70 7.85
CA VAL A 38 -7.25 5.45 7.39
C VAL A 38 -7.89 4.73 8.59
N GLU A 39 -7.19 4.66 9.72
CA GLU A 39 -7.72 4.09 10.97
C GLU A 39 -8.94 4.85 11.46
N ALA A 40 -8.87 6.18 11.53
CA ALA A 40 -10.00 7.02 11.93
C ALA A 40 -11.21 6.88 10.99
N ARG A 41 -10.96 6.76 9.68
CA ARG A 41 -12.01 6.61 8.65
C ARG A 41 -12.69 5.24 8.71
N THR A 42 -11.93 4.18 8.98
CA THR A 42 -12.45 2.80 8.97
C THR A 42 -12.93 2.32 10.34
N GLY A 43 -12.52 2.98 11.42
CA GLY A 43 -12.72 2.51 12.80
C GLY A 43 -11.88 1.29 13.17
N LEU A 44 -10.98 0.86 12.28
CA LEU A 44 -10.08 -0.28 12.46
C LEU A 44 -8.66 0.21 12.72
N GLN A 45 -7.77 -0.69 13.17
CA GLN A 45 -6.37 -0.35 13.47
C GLN A 45 -5.38 -1.16 12.64
N GLY A 46 -4.22 -0.56 12.36
CA GLY A 46 -3.08 -1.18 11.71
C GLY A 46 -3.42 -1.88 10.40
N SER A 47 -3.06 -3.16 10.32
CA SER A 47 -3.25 -3.96 9.11
C SER A 47 -4.73 -4.16 8.74
N ALA A 48 -5.62 -4.22 9.74
CA ALA A 48 -7.06 -4.35 9.49
C ALA A 48 -7.63 -3.11 8.79
N ALA A 49 -7.18 -1.92 9.19
CA ALA A 49 -7.57 -0.66 8.56
C ALA A 49 -7.12 -0.62 7.09
N LEU A 50 -5.87 -1.02 6.81
CA LEU A 50 -5.32 -1.07 5.45
C LEU A 50 -6.01 -2.11 4.57
N ARG A 51 -6.37 -3.28 5.13
CA ARG A 51 -7.15 -4.31 4.42
C ARG A 51 -8.54 -3.82 4.06
N ALA A 52 -9.20 -3.06 4.94
CA ALA A 52 -10.53 -2.52 4.67
C ALA A 52 -10.55 -1.53 3.51
N VAL A 53 -9.42 -0.87 3.23
CA VAL A 53 -9.28 0.11 2.12
C VAL A 53 -8.41 -0.42 0.98
N GLN A 54 -8.19 -1.74 0.92
CA GLN A 54 -7.28 -2.39 -0.03
C GLN A 54 -7.57 -2.02 -1.48
N GLY A 55 -8.83 -1.93 -1.87
CA GLY A 55 -9.22 -1.56 -3.25
C GLY A 55 -8.76 -0.14 -3.63
N GLU A 56 -8.89 0.83 -2.72
CA GLU A 56 -8.45 2.21 -2.95
C GLU A 56 -6.92 2.27 -3.07
N LEU A 57 -6.19 1.57 -2.20
CA LEU A 57 -4.72 1.54 -2.22
C LEU A 57 -4.18 0.91 -3.52
N ILE A 58 -4.83 -0.15 -3.99
CA ILE A 58 -4.50 -0.78 -5.28
C ILE A 58 -4.72 0.19 -6.43
N GLN A 59 -5.88 0.85 -6.45
CA GLN A 59 -6.22 1.78 -7.53
C GLN A 59 -5.26 2.97 -7.56
N GLU A 60 -4.91 3.55 -6.40
CA GLU A 60 -3.95 4.64 -6.29
C GLU A 60 -2.55 4.22 -6.78
N ALA A 61 -2.08 3.05 -6.36
CA ALA A 61 -0.78 2.53 -6.79
C ALA A 61 -0.74 2.27 -8.31
N HIS A 62 -1.81 1.70 -8.86
CA HIS A 62 -1.92 1.46 -10.30
C HIS A 62 -1.93 2.76 -11.09
N GLN A 63 -2.70 3.76 -10.64
CA GLN A 63 -2.76 5.08 -11.30
C GLN A 63 -1.37 5.74 -11.35
N ARG A 64 -0.64 5.75 -10.23
CA ARG A 64 0.72 6.30 -10.17
C ARG A 64 1.72 5.58 -11.09
N LEU A 65 1.58 4.26 -11.23
CA LEU A 65 2.42 3.48 -12.16
C LEU A 65 2.11 3.81 -13.62
N VAL A 66 0.83 4.02 -13.95
CA VAL A 66 0.39 4.42 -15.30
C VAL A 66 0.89 5.82 -15.63
N ASP A 67 0.83 6.75 -14.67
CA ASP A 67 1.19 8.16 -14.85
C ASP A 67 2.71 8.42 -14.94
N GLN A 68 3.55 7.38 -14.81
CA GLN A 68 5.02 7.46 -14.85
C GLN A 68 5.62 8.48 -13.86
N GLU A 69 4.90 8.86 -12.80
CA GLU A 69 5.46 9.71 -11.76
C GLU A 69 6.67 9.00 -11.14
N PRO A 70 7.84 9.67 -10.99
CA PRO A 70 9.02 9.07 -10.39
C PRO A 70 8.65 8.74 -8.95
N PRO A 71 8.52 7.46 -8.66
CA PRO A 71 7.95 7.08 -7.40
C PRO A 71 9.01 7.25 -6.31
N PRO A 72 8.66 7.43 -5.02
CA PRO A 72 9.49 6.88 -3.97
C PRO A 72 9.24 5.36 -3.90
N LEU A 73 9.34 4.63 -5.02
CA LEU A 73 9.29 3.17 -5.07
C LEU A 73 10.74 2.72 -5.20
N ARG A 74 11.39 2.46 -4.07
CA ARG A 74 12.54 1.56 -4.08
C ARG A 74 12.00 0.18 -4.45
N LEU A 75 12.02 -0.13 -5.74
CA LEU A 75 11.84 -1.48 -6.29
C LEU A 75 13.02 -2.33 -5.80
N LEU A 76 12.92 -2.84 -4.58
CA LEU A 76 13.75 -3.96 -4.15
C LEU A 76 13.06 -5.20 -4.69
N TYR A 77 13.50 -5.66 -5.86
CA TYR A 77 13.21 -7.00 -6.34
C TYR A 77 13.77 -7.97 -5.29
N HIS A 78 12.90 -8.74 -4.65
CA HIS A 78 13.30 -9.98 -4.01
C HIS A 78 13.05 -11.07 -5.05
N ASP A 79 14.13 -11.67 -5.56
CA ASP A 79 14.09 -12.96 -6.28
C ASP A 79 13.53 -14.07 -5.38
#